data_AF-A0A0D5CM59-F1
#
_entry.id   AF-A0A0D5CM59-F1
#
_cell.length_a   1.000
_cell.length_b   1.000
_cell.length_c   1.000
_cell.angle_alpha   90.00
_cell.angle_beta   90.00
_cell.angle_gamma   90.00
#
_symmetry.space_group_name_H-M   'P 1'
#
loop_
_entity.id
_entity.type
_entity.pdbx_description
1 polymer ?
#
loop_
_entity_poly.entity_id
_entity_poly.type
_entity_poly.pdbx_seq_one_letter_code
_entity_poly.pdbx_strand_id
1 'polypeptide(L)'
;MGRRASGTPSPFSRQIVKAVTRLRDEAHMTNVELIHQADFSPNYFYMRLRGDALFDTNDIDKLATAFGVSPADVIVLATSLSDDDEESGTITITDSAELARRLRFLSGPDAPTESVVKGLIQAGAEVTAAAWDALLAGSGPRRVAVSLLSAAAEHFGVDLSYLTELQGTDSAAQVEAEVSFQRALRDSGATAVAARALGDVSPGALIAITQAIRSIEKGRQE
;
A
#
# COMPACT_ATOMS: atom_id res chain seq x y z
N MET A 1 -5.85 39.22 -12.52
CA MET A 1 -5.00 38.28 -13.30
C MET A 1 -5.39 36.87 -12.90
N GLY A 2 -5.72 36.03 -13.88
CA GLY A 2 -6.49 34.79 -13.68
C GLY A 2 -5.73 33.68 -12.96
N ARG A 3 -6.32 33.15 -11.89
CA ARG A 3 -5.98 31.83 -11.34
C ARG A 3 -6.36 30.77 -12.38
N ARG A 4 -5.38 30.14 -13.00
CA ARG A 4 -5.61 28.86 -13.68
C ARG A 4 -5.69 27.79 -12.60
N ALA A 5 -6.78 27.02 -12.61
CA ALA A 5 -6.91 25.82 -11.82
C ALA A 5 -5.70 24.91 -12.08
N SER A 6 -5.05 24.43 -11.02
CA SER A 6 -4.00 23.42 -11.11
C SER A 6 -4.62 22.13 -11.64
N GLY A 7 -4.43 21.87 -12.94
CA GLY A 7 -4.66 20.55 -13.50
C GLY A 7 -3.74 19.51 -12.84
N THR A 8 -4.05 18.24 -13.05
CA THR A 8 -3.23 17.11 -12.61
C THR A 8 -1.74 17.38 -12.85
N PRO A 9 -0.85 17.22 -11.85
CA PRO A 9 0.58 17.47 -12.00
C PRO A 9 1.15 16.70 -13.19
N SER A 10 1.95 17.39 -14.02
CA SER A 10 2.64 16.73 -15.13
C SER A 10 3.64 15.68 -14.61
N PRO A 11 3.99 14.65 -15.40
CA PRO A 11 5.01 13.66 -15.02
C PRO A 11 6.32 14.32 -14.56
N PHE A 12 6.77 15.34 -15.31
CA PHE A 12 7.95 16.13 -14.95
C PHE A 12 7.82 16.83 -13.59
N SER A 13 6.65 17.36 -13.24
CA SER A 13 6.45 17.96 -11.91
C SER A 13 6.54 16.94 -10.78
N ARG A 14 6.13 15.69 -11.01
CA ARG A 14 6.24 14.62 -10.01
C ARG A 14 7.70 14.18 -9.86
N GLN A 15 8.43 14.11 -10.97
CA GLN A 15 9.87 13.85 -10.98
C GLN A 15 10.66 14.89 -10.18
N ILE A 16 10.28 16.16 -10.27
CA ILE A 16 10.85 17.23 -9.43
C ILE A 16 10.63 16.97 -7.94
N VAL A 17 9.41 16.58 -7.53
CA VAL A 17 9.13 16.23 -6.12
C VAL A 17 9.99 15.04 -5.67
N LYS A 18 10.16 14.02 -6.51
CA LYS A 18 11.03 12.87 -6.23
C LYS A 18 12.49 13.30 -6.06
N ALA A 19 13.01 14.14 -6.96
CA ALA A 19 14.37 14.66 -6.89
C ALA A 19 14.61 15.41 -5.57
N VAL A 20 13.69 16.29 -5.18
CA VAL A 20 13.75 17.04 -3.93
C VAL A 20 13.74 16.12 -2.72
N THR A 21 12.90 15.07 -2.74
CA THR A 21 12.83 14.09 -1.65
C THR A 21 14.12 13.28 -1.53
N ARG A 22 14.69 12.85 -2.66
CA ARG A 22 15.95 12.09 -2.70
C ARG A 22 17.13 12.93 -2.20
N LEU A 23 17.26 14.16 -2.69
CA LEU A 23 18.32 15.07 -2.25
C LEU A 23 18.23 15.38 -0.76
N ARG A 24 17.01 15.55 -0.23
CA ARG A 24 16.78 15.69 1.21
C ARG A 24 17.29 14.48 1.99
N ASP A 25 16.97 13.27 1.53
CA ASP A 25 17.36 12.02 2.21
C ASP A 25 18.89 11.81 2.15
N GLU A 26 19.52 12.09 1.01
CA GLU A 26 20.97 12.04 0.81
C GLU A 26 21.70 13.10 1.65
N ALA A 27 21.08 14.27 1.87
CA ALA A 27 21.58 15.31 2.76
C ALA A 27 21.29 15.04 4.25
N HIS A 28 20.61 13.93 4.58
CA HIS A 28 20.14 13.60 5.93
C HIS A 28 19.34 14.72 6.62
N MET A 29 18.60 15.50 5.83
CA MET A 29 17.78 16.60 6.33
C MET A 29 16.35 16.13 6.60
N THR A 30 15.73 16.67 7.64
CA THR A 30 14.28 16.59 7.81
C THR A 30 13.58 17.60 6.89
N ASN A 31 12.28 17.40 6.65
CA ASN A 31 11.48 18.41 5.94
C ASN A 31 11.50 19.76 6.67
N VAL A 32 11.51 19.76 8.01
CA VAL A 32 11.53 20.99 8.82
C VAL A 32 12.83 21.76 8.61
N GLU A 33 13.96 21.07 8.62
CA GLU A 33 15.28 21.68 8.37
C GLU A 33 15.39 22.22 6.95
N LEU A 34 14.95 21.44 5.95
CA LEU A 34 14.93 21.89 4.56
C LEU A 34 14.03 23.12 4.34
N ILE A 35 12.83 23.13 4.94
CA ILE A 35 11.90 24.26 4.87
C ILE A 35 12.56 25.53 5.43
N HIS A 36 13.22 25.41 6.58
CA HIS A 36 13.91 26.54 7.21
C HIS A 36 15.11 27.00 6.37
N GLN A 37 15.93 26.07 5.89
CA GLN A 37 17.15 26.38 5.14
C GLN A 37 16.86 26.97 3.76
N ALA A 38 15.80 26.53 3.09
CA ALA A 38 15.37 27.03 1.79
C ALA A 38 14.39 28.22 1.87
N ASP A 39 14.10 28.72 3.08
CA ASP A 39 13.19 29.85 3.33
C ASP A 39 11.80 29.64 2.68
N PHE A 40 11.16 28.52 3.02
CA PHE A 40 9.77 28.26 2.66
C PHE A 40 8.84 28.41 3.87
N SER A 41 7.58 28.77 3.61
CA SER A 41 6.54 28.51 4.62
C SER A 41 6.18 27.01 4.62
N PRO A 42 5.94 26.39 5.79
CA PRO A 42 5.66 24.95 5.86
C PRO A 42 4.47 24.52 4.98
N ASN A 43 3.36 25.24 5.06
CA ASN A 43 2.16 24.92 4.28
C ASN A 43 2.41 25.00 2.76
N TYR A 44 3.17 26.02 2.32
CA TYR A 44 3.52 26.18 0.91
C TYR A 44 4.39 25.04 0.37
N PHE A 45 5.34 24.57 1.18
CA PHE A 45 6.23 23.46 0.84
C PHE A 45 5.47 22.14 0.78
N TYR A 46 4.68 21.80 1.81
CA TYR A 46 3.95 20.52 1.86
C TYR A 46 2.86 20.40 0.78
N MET A 47 2.20 21.51 0.42
CA MET A 47 1.24 21.54 -0.69
C MET A 47 1.91 21.11 -2.01
N ARG A 48 3.17 21.51 -2.23
CA ARG A 48 3.93 21.13 -3.44
C ARG A 48 4.52 19.73 -3.35
N LEU A 49 5.00 19.35 -2.18
CA LEU A 49 5.52 18.00 -1.93
C LEU A 49 4.44 16.93 -2.14
N ARG A 50 3.18 17.23 -1.83
CA ARG A 50 2.03 16.33 -2.08
C ARG A 50 1.55 16.34 -3.53
N GLY A 51 1.92 17.35 -4.32
CA GLY A 51 1.46 17.54 -5.70
C GLY A 51 0.14 18.32 -5.81
N ASP A 52 -0.33 18.97 -4.74
CA ASP A 52 -1.49 19.86 -4.81
C ASP A 52 -1.15 21.19 -5.54
N ALA A 53 0.14 21.52 -5.62
CA ALA A 53 0.69 22.62 -6.40
C ALA A 53 2.08 22.27 -6.97
N LEU A 54 2.58 23.04 -7.93
CA LEU A 54 3.87 22.80 -8.58
C LEU A 54 4.96 23.66 -7.96
N PHE A 55 6.18 23.10 -7.84
CA PHE A 55 7.38 23.90 -7.62
C PHE A 55 7.67 24.72 -8.88
N ASP A 56 7.83 26.04 -8.72
CA ASP A 56 8.25 26.93 -9.80
C ASP A 56 9.78 27.04 -9.87
N THR A 57 10.29 27.79 -10.84
CA THR A 57 11.74 27.94 -11.05
C THR A 57 12.45 28.62 -9.88
N ASN A 58 11.78 29.51 -9.14
CA ASN A 58 12.37 30.15 -7.95
C ASN A 58 12.40 29.16 -6.79
N ASP A 59 11.37 28.32 -6.67
CA ASP A 59 11.36 27.26 -5.67
C ASP A 59 12.53 26.28 -5.89
N ILE A 60 12.80 25.89 -7.15
CA ILE A 60 13.94 25.02 -7.48
C ILE A 60 15.27 25.65 -7.12
N ASP A 61 15.44 26.95 -7.39
CA ASP A 61 16.67 27.68 -7.07
C ASP A 61 16.94 27.71 -5.55
N LYS A 62 15.90 27.95 -4.75
CA LYS A 62 15.95 27.89 -3.29
C LYS A 62 16.33 26.51 -2.78
N LEU A 63 15.69 25.47 -3.32
CA LEU A 63 15.95 24.08 -2.92
C LEU A 63 17.37 23.64 -3.29
N ALA A 64 17.82 23.96 -4.50
CA ALA A 64 19.18 23.67 -4.96
C ALA A 64 20.23 24.32 -4.05
N THR A 65 20.01 25.60 -3.70
CA THR A 65 20.85 26.34 -2.75
C THR A 65 20.90 25.66 -1.38
N ALA A 66 19.76 25.19 -0.87
CA ALA A 66 19.72 24.48 0.42
C ALA A 66 20.46 23.13 0.38
N PHE A 67 20.43 22.42 -0.74
CA PHE A 67 21.18 21.18 -0.91
C PHE A 67 22.66 21.37 -1.28
N GLY A 68 23.09 22.59 -1.62
CA GLY A 68 24.44 22.86 -2.10
C GLY A 68 24.71 22.33 -3.52
N VAL A 69 23.68 22.21 -4.35
CA VAL A 69 23.76 21.76 -5.75
C VAL A 69 23.28 22.86 -6.69
N SER A 70 23.50 22.73 -8.00
CA SER A 70 22.95 23.69 -8.96
C SER A 70 21.47 23.38 -9.30
N PRO A 71 20.66 24.37 -9.71
CA PRO A 71 19.30 24.11 -10.19
C PRO A 71 19.26 23.15 -11.37
N ALA A 72 20.30 23.16 -12.21
CA ALA A 72 20.45 22.21 -13.32
C ALA A 72 20.62 20.78 -12.82
N ASP A 73 21.36 20.55 -11.73
CA ASP A 73 21.53 19.22 -11.15
C ASP A 73 20.20 18.66 -10.62
N VAL A 74 19.35 19.52 -10.02
CA VAL A 74 18.00 19.12 -9.59
C VAL A 74 17.15 18.70 -10.79
N ILE A 75 17.22 19.43 -11.89
CA ILE A 75 16.49 19.11 -13.13
C ILE A 75 17.04 17.82 -13.76
N VAL A 76 18.36 17.67 -13.86
CA VAL A 76 19.00 16.47 -14.40
C VAL A 76 18.61 15.25 -13.56
N LEU A 77 18.69 15.37 -12.23
CA LEU A 77 18.22 14.33 -11.32
C LEU A 77 16.75 14.02 -11.56
N ALA A 78 15.87 15.02 -11.61
CA ALA A 78 14.45 14.82 -11.91
C ALA A 78 14.24 14.08 -13.24
N THR A 79 14.92 14.46 -14.31
CA THR A 79 14.82 13.77 -15.60
C THR A 79 15.37 12.35 -15.58
N SER A 80 16.34 12.05 -14.70
CA SER A 80 16.85 10.69 -14.49
C SER A 80 15.91 9.83 -13.65
N LEU A 81 15.04 10.46 -12.86
CA LEU A 81 13.95 9.84 -12.10
C LEU A 81 12.68 9.71 -12.97
N SER A 82 12.86 9.75 -14.30
CA SER A 82 11.81 9.54 -15.31
C SER A 82 10.99 8.28 -15.01
N ASP A 83 9.78 8.22 -15.57
CA ASP A 83 8.69 7.31 -15.18
C ASP A 83 9.00 5.80 -15.10
N ASP A 84 10.20 5.34 -15.44
CA ASP A 84 10.76 4.06 -15.00
C ASP A 84 10.76 3.95 -13.45
N ASP A 85 10.86 5.08 -12.72
CA ASP A 85 10.69 5.15 -11.27
C ASP A 85 9.22 5.33 -10.82
N GLU A 86 8.25 5.55 -11.73
CA GLU A 86 6.81 5.41 -11.43
C GLU A 86 6.36 3.93 -11.49
N GLU A 87 7.20 3.06 -12.07
CA GLU A 87 7.07 1.60 -11.96
C GLU A 87 7.59 1.04 -10.62
N SER A 88 8.20 1.86 -9.76
CA SER A 88 8.34 1.53 -8.34
C SER A 88 7.02 1.80 -7.61
N GLY A 89 5.95 1.13 -8.06
CA GLY A 89 4.72 1.00 -7.30
C GLY A 89 5.07 0.30 -6.01
N THR A 90 5.48 1.05 -4.99
CA THR A 90 5.80 0.56 -3.64
C THR A 90 5.11 1.44 -2.61
N ILE A 91 4.41 0.83 -1.66
CA ILE A 91 3.79 1.50 -0.53
C ILE A 91 4.71 1.37 0.67
N THR A 92 4.83 2.45 1.43
CA THR A 92 5.51 2.42 2.72
C THR A 92 4.55 1.86 3.76
N ILE A 93 4.89 0.68 4.29
CA ILE A 93 4.17 0.01 5.36
C ILE A 93 4.54 0.67 6.68
N THR A 94 3.56 1.33 7.29
CA THR A 94 3.71 2.01 8.58
C THR A 94 3.63 1.04 9.76
N ASP A 95 2.96 -0.10 9.59
CA ASP A 95 2.81 -1.16 10.59
C ASP A 95 3.07 -2.55 9.98
N SER A 96 4.33 -2.98 9.99
CA SER A 96 4.73 -4.28 9.44
C SER A 96 4.15 -5.47 10.22
N ALA A 97 3.82 -5.29 11.50
CA ALA A 97 3.26 -6.35 12.33
C ALA A 97 1.79 -6.61 11.97
N GLU A 98 1.01 -5.55 11.77
CA GLU A 98 -0.38 -5.65 11.36
C GLU A 98 -0.52 -6.20 9.92
N LEU A 99 0.32 -5.75 8.99
CA LEU A 99 0.36 -6.33 7.65
C LEU A 99 0.64 -7.83 7.70
N ALA A 100 1.66 -8.24 8.47
CA ALA A 100 2.00 -9.65 8.62
C ALA A 100 0.85 -10.46 9.24
N ARG A 101 0.11 -9.91 10.21
CA ARG A 101 -1.09 -10.54 10.79
C ARG A 101 -2.15 -10.78 9.72
N ARG A 102 -2.48 -9.74 8.93
CA ARG A 102 -3.48 -9.82 7.85
C ARG A 102 -3.08 -10.83 6.77
N LEU A 103 -1.82 -10.82 6.35
CA LEU A 103 -1.31 -11.77 5.34
C LEU A 103 -1.32 -13.23 5.82
N ARG A 104 -0.98 -13.48 7.09
CA ARG A 104 -1.11 -14.82 7.69
C ARG A 104 -2.56 -15.28 7.76
N PHE A 105 -3.48 -14.39 8.15
CA PHE A 105 -4.91 -14.68 8.14
C PHE A 105 -5.41 -15.05 6.73
N LEU A 106 -4.99 -14.30 5.70
CA LEU A 106 -5.37 -14.55 4.31
C LEU A 106 -4.73 -15.81 3.72
N SER A 107 -3.50 -16.13 4.10
CA SER A 107 -2.85 -17.37 3.66
C SER A 107 -3.51 -18.59 4.32
N GLY A 108 -3.97 -18.45 5.56
CA GLY A 108 -4.46 -19.57 6.35
C GLY A 108 -3.31 -20.44 6.89
N PRO A 109 -3.59 -21.32 7.87
CA PRO A 109 -2.55 -22.05 8.59
C PRO A 109 -1.83 -23.14 7.76
N ASP A 110 -2.52 -23.71 6.77
CA ASP A 110 -2.04 -24.91 6.05
C ASP A 110 -1.65 -24.65 4.58
N ALA A 111 -1.74 -23.40 4.11
CA ALA A 111 -1.42 -23.09 2.72
C ALA A 111 0.10 -23.14 2.48
N PRO A 112 0.60 -23.95 1.54
CA PRO A 112 2.01 -23.95 1.19
C PRO A 112 2.42 -22.59 0.60
N THR A 113 3.47 -21.96 1.12
CA THR A 113 4.03 -20.69 0.62
C THR A 113 4.23 -20.73 -0.90
N GLU A 114 4.74 -21.84 -1.43
CA GLU A 114 5.00 -22.02 -2.87
C GLU A 114 3.73 -21.88 -3.72
N SER A 115 2.60 -22.40 -3.23
CA SER A 115 1.32 -22.32 -3.93
C SER A 115 0.81 -20.89 -3.98
N VAL A 116 0.92 -20.16 -2.86
CA VAL A 116 0.52 -18.75 -2.78
C VAL A 116 1.39 -17.93 -3.73
N VAL A 117 2.72 -18.03 -3.61
CA VAL A 117 3.67 -17.29 -4.46
C VAL A 117 3.44 -17.55 -5.94
N LYS A 118 3.17 -18.80 -6.34
CA LYS A 118 2.80 -19.13 -7.72
C LYS A 118 1.54 -18.37 -8.18
N GLY A 119 0.52 -18.30 -7.32
CA GLY A 119 -0.70 -17.53 -7.60
C GLY A 119 -0.43 -16.03 -7.72
N LEU A 120 0.43 -15.47 -6.86
CA LEU A 120 0.82 -14.06 -6.92
C LEU A 120 1.58 -13.73 -8.22
N ILE A 121 2.51 -14.59 -8.64
CA ILE A 121 3.25 -14.43 -9.89
C ILE A 121 2.31 -14.51 -11.11
N GLN A 122 1.32 -15.41 -11.08
CA GLN A 122 0.29 -15.48 -12.14
C GLN A 122 -0.58 -14.23 -12.22
N ALA A 123 -0.77 -13.53 -11.09
CA ALA A 123 -1.45 -12.24 -11.01
C ALA A 123 -0.51 -11.03 -11.29
N GLY A 124 0.74 -11.28 -11.73
CA GLY A 124 1.67 -10.24 -12.15
C GLY A 124 2.58 -9.68 -11.05
N ALA A 125 2.67 -10.33 -9.88
CA ALA A 125 3.64 -9.92 -8.86
C ALA A 125 5.04 -10.48 -9.10
N GLU A 126 6.04 -9.65 -8.83
CA GLU A 126 7.44 -10.07 -8.73
C GLU A 126 7.77 -10.38 -7.26
N VAL A 127 7.71 -11.65 -6.86
CA VAL A 127 7.96 -12.06 -5.47
C VAL A 127 8.59 -13.45 -5.40
N THR A 128 9.48 -13.65 -4.43
CA THR A 128 10.09 -14.95 -4.12
C THR A 128 9.46 -15.55 -2.86
N ALA A 129 9.57 -16.88 -2.68
CA ALA A 129 9.11 -17.55 -1.45
C ALA A 129 9.74 -16.94 -0.20
N ALA A 130 11.05 -16.69 -0.19
CA ALA A 130 11.73 -16.07 0.94
C ALA A 130 11.25 -14.65 1.23
N ALA A 131 10.97 -13.84 0.19
CA ALA A 131 10.44 -12.49 0.37
C ALA A 131 9.01 -12.51 0.93
N TRP A 132 8.18 -13.46 0.45
CA TRP A 132 6.84 -13.67 0.99
C TRP A 132 6.88 -14.12 2.45
N ASP A 133 7.72 -15.10 2.79
CA ASP A 133 7.89 -15.57 4.17
C ASP A 133 8.38 -14.46 5.10
N ALA A 134 9.26 -13.57 4.63
CA ALA A 134 9.69 -12.40 5.39
C ALA A 134 8.54 -11.41 5.66
N LEU A 135 7.63 -11.21 4.70
CA LEU A 135 6.40 -10.43 4.90
C LEU A 135 5.47 -11.11 5.91
N LEU A 136 5.28 -12.42 5.81
CA LEU A 136 4.50 -13.20 6.78
C LEU A 136 5.12 -13.18 8.18
N ALA A 137 6.44 -13.07 8.31
CA ALA A 137 7.13 -12.95 9.59
C ALA A 137 7.12 -11.50 10.15
N GLY A 138 6.75 -10.50 9.34
CA GLY A 138 6.84 -9.08 9.70
C GLY A 138 8.27 -8.53 9.73
N SER A 139 9.25 -9.32 9.26
CA SER A 139 10.67 -8.92 9.13
C SER A 139 11.03 -8.47 7.71
N GLY A 140 10.04 -8.41 6.81
CA GLY A 140 10.20 -7.97 5.43
C GLY A 140 10.49 -6.46 5.29
N PRO A 141 10.74 -6.00 4.06
CA PRO A 141 11.03 -4.60 3.79
C PRO A 141 9.84 -3.69 4.15
N ARG A 142 10.13 -2.49 4.67
CA ARG A 142 9.10 -1.48 4.95
C ARG A 142 8.49 -0.89 3.69
N ARG A 143 9.19 -0.93 2.57
CA ARG A 143 8.65 -0.56 1.25
C ARG A 143 8.30 -1.84 0.51
N VAL A 144 7.01 -2.02 0.20
CA VAL A 144 6.48 -3.22 -0.43
C VAL A 144 5.82 -2.83 -1.74
N ALA A 145 6.02 -3.61 -2.80
CA ALA A 145 5.43 -3.31 -4.09
C ALA A 145 3.88 -3.31 -4.04
N VAL A 146 3.25 -2.24 -4.53
CA VAL A 146 1.82 -2.13 -4.86
C VAL A 146 1.40 -3.29 -5.74
N SER A 147 2.19 -3.65 -6.76
CA SER A 147 1.88 -4.80 -7.62
C SER A 147 1.78 -6.10 -6.83
N LEU A 148 2.66 -6.31 -5.86
CA LEU A 148 2.59 -7.45 -4.94
C LEU A 148 1.34 -7.39 -4.04
N LEU A 149 1.03 -6.23 -3.45
CA LEU A 149 -0.15 -6.08 -2.59
C LEU A 149 -1.47 -6.21 -3.38
N SER A 150 -1.52 -5.67 -4.60
CA SER A 150 -2.65 -5.82 -5.52
C SER A 150 -2.84 -7.26 -5.95
N ALA A 151 -1.76 -7.95 -6.35
CA ALA A 151 -1.81 -9.37 -6.66
C ALA A 151 -2.25 -10.21 -5.46
N ALA A 152 -1.81 -9.86 -4.24
CA ALA A 152 -2.26 -10.52 -3.02
C ALA A 152 -3.75 -10.26 -2.76
N ALA A 153 -4.20 -9.01 -2.88
CA ALA A 153 -5.60 -8.64 -2.72
C ALA A 153 -6.50 -9.40 -3.71
N GLU A 154 -6.13 -9.45 -4.98
CA GLU A 154 -6.83 -10.20 -6.02
C GLU A 154 -6.82 -11.71 -5.76
N HIS A 155 -5.65 -12.28 -5.43
CA HIS A 155 -5.49 -13.71 -5.15
C HIS A 155 -6.39 -14.17 -3.99
N PHE A 156 -6.49 -13.36 -2.94
CA PHE A 156 -7.30 -13.68 -1.76
C PHE A 156 -8.75 -13.16 -1.85
N GLY A 157 -9.08 -12.40 -2.89
CA GLY A 157 -10.43 -11.83 -3.09
C GLY A 157 -10.81 -10.78 -2.06
N VAL A 158 -9.85 -9.95 -1.62
CA VAL A 158 -10.07 -8.83 -0.70
C VAL A 158 -9.80 -7.49 -1.40
N ASP A 159 -10.31 -6.40 -0.85
CA ASP A 159 -9.98 -5.06 -1.35
C ASP A 159 -8.54 -4.67 -1.01
N LEU A 160 -7.87 -3.93 -1.90
CA LEU A 160 -6.50 -3.48 -1.68
C LEU A 160 -6.35 -2.62 -0.41
N SER A 161 -7.37 -1.83 -0.04
CA SER A 161 -7.40 -1.04 1.19
C SER A 161 -7.20 -1.90 2.44
N TYR A 162 -7.62 -3.16 2.44
CA TYR A 162 -7.38 -4.07 3.56
C TYR A 162 -5.88 -4.34 3.80
N LEU A 163 -5.03 -4.24 2.79
CA LEU A 163 -3.58 -4.44 2.91
C LEU A 163 -2.79 -3.14 3.06
N THR A 164 -3.42 -1.98 2.83
CA THR A 164 -2.74 -0.68 2.80
C THR A 164 -3.21 0.26 3.91
N GLU A 165 -4.51 0.23 4.25
CA GLU A 165 -5.11 0.95 5.37
C GLU A 165 -5.01 0.11 6.64
N LEU A 166 -3.80 0.07 7.20
CA LEU A 166 -3.51 -0.70 8.41
C LEU A 166 -4.00 -0.01 9.69
N GLN A 167 -4.47 1.24 9.58
CA GLN A 167 -5.01 2.02 10.70
C GLN A 167 -6.54 1.92 10.68
N GLY A 168 -7.13 1.43 11.77
CA GLY A 168 -8.58 1.23 11.90
C GLY A 168 -8.97 -0.25 11.86
N THR A 169 -9.62 -0.72 12.93
CA THR A 169 -9.95 -2.15 13.13
C THR A 169 -11.29 -2.55 12.55
N ASP A 170 -12.23 -1.61 12.39
CA ASP A 170 -13.62 -1.94 12.08
C ASP A 170 -13.79 -2.45 10.63
N SER A 171 -13.08 -1.84 9.68
CA SER A 171 -13.04 -2.31 8.28
C SER A 171 -12.34 -3.67 8.17
N ALA A 172 -11.23 -3.86 8.89
CA ALA A 172 -10.51 -5.13 8.91
C ALA A 172 -11.36 -6.27 9.48
N ALA A 173 -12.09 -6.02 10.58
CA ALA A 173 -12.96 -7.00 11.20
C ALA A 173 -14.09 -7.47 10.26
N GLN A 174 -14.66 -6.56 9.45
CA GLN A 174 -15.67 -6.92 8.45
C GLN A 174 -15.08 -7.84 7.37
N VAL A 175 -13.94 -7.46 6.78
CA VAL A 175 -13.26 -8.25 5.73
C VAL A 175 -12.89 -9.64 6.25
N GLU A 176 -12.35 -9.72 7.47
CA GLU A 176 -11.95 -10.99 8.09
C GLU A 176 -13.16 -11.89 8.39
N ALA A 177 -14.28 -11.30 8.83
CA ALA A 177 -15.52 -12.05 9.04
C ALA A 177 -16.06 -12.62 7.74
N GLU A 178 -16.04 -11.84 6.65
CA GLU A 178 -16.48 -12.29 5.33
C GLU A 178 -15.59 -13.40 4.76
N VAL A 179 -14.27 -13.25 4.82
CA VAL A 179 -13.31 -14.28 4.37
C VAL A 179 -13.49 -15.58 5.16
N SER A 180 -13.67 -15.48 6.48
CA SER A 180 -13.89 -16.63 7.35
C SER A 180 -15.18 -17.38 7.01
N PHE A 181 -16.24 -16.63 6.73
CA PHE A 181 -17.54 -17.16 6.30
C PHE A 181 -17.45 -17.85 4.94
N GLN A 182 -16.83 -17.20 3.95
CA GLN A 182 -16.64 -17.79 2.62
C GLN A 182 -15.82 -19.09 2.67
N ARG A 183 -14.78 -19.16 3.52
CA ARG A 183 -14.03 -20.40 3.74
C ARG A 183 -14.90 -21.50 4.35
N ALA A 184 -15.64 -21.20 5.42
CA ALA A 184 -16.52 -22.19 6.05
C ALA A 184 -17.59 -22.73 5.09
N LEU A 185 -18.14 -21.89 4.21
CA LEU A 185 -19.08 -22.35 3.17
C LEU A 185 -18.41 -23.26 2.13
N ARG A 186 -17.19 -22.93 1.70
CA ARG A 186 -16.43 -23.74 0.75
C ARG A 186 -16.09 -25.10 1.35
N ASP A 187 -15.60 -25.11 2.60
CA ASP A 187 -15.23 -26.32 3.33
C ASP A 187 -16.45 -27.24 3.52
N SER A 188 -17.63 -26.65 3.77
CA SER A 188 -18.88 -27.40 3.91
C SER A 188 -19.53 -27.85 2.59
N GLY A 189 -18.96 -27.49 1.44
CA GLY A 189 -19.52 -27.82 0.12
C GLY A 189 -20.83 -27.09 -0.23
N ALA A 190 -21.15 -25.99 0.45
CA ALA A 190 -22.37 -25.21 0.19
C ALA A 190 -22.18 -24.29 -1.04
N THR A 191 -23.15 -24.27 -1.96
CA THR A 191 -23.09 -23.43 -3.17
C THR A 191 -23.25 -21.94 -2.86
N ALA A 192 -22.39 -21.11 -3.46
CA ALA A 192 -22.17 -19.68 -3.21
C ALA A 192 -23.37 -18.73 -3.38
N VAL A 193 -24.57 -19.25 -3.71
CA VAL A 193 -25.78 -18.45 -4.00
C VAL A 193 -26.30 -17.71 -2.76
N ALA A 194 -25.99 -18.17 -1.55
CA ALA A 194 -26.36 -17.50 -0.30
C ALA A 194 -25.40 -16.35 0.11
N ALA A 195 -24.18 -16.29 -0.41
CA ALA A 195 -23.13 -15.39 0.10
C ALA A 195 -23.34 -13.91 -0.30
N ARG A 196 -23.95 -13.64 -1.46
CA ARG A 196 -24.22 -12.25 -1.92
C ARG A 196 -25.36 -11.56 -1.16
N ALA A 197 -26.16 -12.30 -0.39
CA ALA A 197 -27.34 -11.77 0.30
C ALA A 197 -27.02 -11.05 1.62
N LEU A 198 -25.74 -11.01 2.04
CA LEU A 198 -25.33 -10.61 3.39
C LEU A 198 -24.64 -9.24 3.47
N GLY A 199 -24.75 -8.40 2.43
CA GLY A 199 -24.03 -7.11 2.34
C GLY A 199 -24.23 -6.15 3.52
N ASP A 200 -25.32 -6.31 4.28
CA ASP A 200 -25.65 -5.50 5.47
C ASP A 200 -25.46 -6.24 6.81
N VAL A 201 -24.80 -7.41 6.81
CA VAL A 201 -24.60 -8.20 8.03
C VAL A 201 -23.35 -7.76 8.77
N SER A 202 -23.53 -7.50 10.07
CA SER A 202 -22.44 -7.08 10.95
C SER A 202 -21.36 -8.16 11.11
N PRO A 203 -20.11 -7.79 11.45
CA PRO A 203 -19.03 -8.76 11.62
C PRO A 203 -19.36 -9.84 12.65
N GLY A 204 -19.99 -9.45 13.76
CA GLY A 204 -20.38 -10.35 14.84
C GLY A 204 -21.41 -11.41 14.39
N ALA A 205 -22.35 -11.04 13.54
CA ALA A 205 -23.34 -11.98 13.00
C ALA A 205 -22.70 -12.97 12.00
N LEU A 206 -21.79 -12.49 11.13
CA LEU A 206 -21.00 -13.37 10.24
C LEU A 206 -20.16 -14.38 11.04
N ILE A 207 -19.52 -13.95 12.12
CA ILE A 207 -18.75 -14.83 13.02
C ILE A 207 -19.65 -15.91 13.63
N ALA A 208 -20.81 -15.54 14.16
CA ALA A 208 -21.74 -16.48 14.78
C ALA A 208 -22.24 -17.54 13.77
N ILE A 209 -22.58 -17.12 12.55
CA ILE A 209 -23.00 -18.05 11.48
C ILE A 209 -21.84 -18.98 11.08
N THR A 210 -20.64 -18.43 10.93
CA THR A 210 -19.43 -19.21 10.59
C THR A 210 -19.15 -20.30 11.63
N GLN A 211 -19.27 -19.96 12.92
CA GLN A 211 -19.11 -20.93 14.01
C GLN A 211 -20.17 -22.03 13.99
N ALA A 212 -21.41 -21.69 13.66
CA ALA A 212 -22.49 -22.66 13.50
C ALA A 212 -22.19 -23.66 12.37
N ILE A 213 -21.75 -23.17 11.20
CA ILE A 213 -21.38 -24.03 10.05
C ILE A 213 -20.28 -25.03 10.44
N ARG A 214 -19.19 -24.54 11.05
CA ARG A 214 -18.06 -25.39 11.47
C ARG A 214 -18.46 -26.43 12.53
N SER A 215 -19.37 -26.06 13.43
CA SER A 215 -19.86 -26.97 14.47
C SER A 215 -20.68 -28.11 13.87
N ILE A 216 -21.52 -27.82 12.87
CA ILE A 216 -22.31 -28.83 12.14
C ILE A 216 -21.39 -29.78 11.37
N GLU A 217 -20.37 -29.26 10.68
CA GLU A 217 -19.38 -30.06 9.97
C GLU A 217 -18.61 -31.01 10.89
N LYS A 218 -18.11 -30.50 12.02
CA LYS A 218 -17.38 -31.31 12.99
C LYS A 218 -18.23 -32.46 13.54
N GLY A 219 -19.50 -32.20 13.87
CA GLY A 219 -20.43 -33.23 14.31
C GLY A 219 -20.83 -34.26 13.24
N ARG A 220 -20.50 -34.02 11.96
CA ARG A 220 -20.73 -34.97 10.86
C ARG A 220 -19.53 -35.90 10.61
N GLN A 221 -18.36 -35.57 11.14
CA GLN A 221 -17.11 -36.32 10.99
C GLN A 221 -16.83 -37.26 12.18
N GLU A 222 -17.56 -37.10 13.28
CA GLU A 222 -17.57 -37.97 14.47
C GLU A 222 -18.63 -39.08 14.36
#